data_AF-A0A945IVE0-F1
#
_entry.id   AF-A0A945IVE0-F1
#
_cell.length_a   1.000
_cell.length_b   1.000
_cell.length_c   1.000
_cell.angle_alpha   90.00
_cell.angle_beta   90.00
_cell.angle_gamma   90.00
#
_symmetry.space_group_name_H-M   'P 1'
#
loop_
_entity.id
_entity.type
_entity.pdbx_description
1 polymer ?
#
loop_
_entity_poly.entity_id
_entity_poly.type
_entity_poly.pdbx_seq_one_letter_code
_entity_poly.pdbx_strand_id
1 'polypeptide(L)'
;MSPGPADPIVVAVVVTHVGHGEMLSDCIASVLDAGGISALIIVDNSPGSVAIRTVADVGNDATEVVVVENRGFGAAVNAGIQAAGHCAV
;
A
#
# COMPACT_ATOMS: atom_id res chain seq x y z
N MET A 1 -13.84 11.34 32.88
CA MET A 1 -14.21 10.56 31.69
C MET A 1 -12.95 9.88 31.20
N SER A 2 -12.88 8.55 31.23
CA SER A 2 -11.73 7.85 30.63
C SER A 2 -11.84 7.93 29.11
N PRO A 3 -10.74 8.10 28.36
CA PRO A 3 -10.78 7.98 26.91
C PRO A 3 -11.27 6.57 26.55
N GLY A 4 -12.15 6.48 25.54
CA GLY A 4 -12.55 5.20 24.96
C GLY A 4 -11.34 4.47 24.35
N PRO A 5 -11.46 3.16 24.03
CA PRO A 5 -10.41 2.47 23.31
C PRO A 5 -10.13 3.23 22.00
N ALA A 6 -8.84 3.46 21.70
CA ALA A 6 -8.44 4.07 20.43
C ALA A 6 -8.99 3.25 19.27
N ASP A 7 -9.42 3.92 18.20
CA ASP A 7 -9.88 3.24 16.99
C ASP A 7 -8.79 2.27 16.48
N PRO A 8 -9.15 1.05 16.06
CA PRO A 8 -8.17 0.09 15.58
C PRO A 8 -7.46 0.63 14.34
N ILE A 9 -6.13 0.57 14.34
CA ILE A 9 -5.31 0.92 13.17
C ILE A 9 -5.42 -0.21 12.15
N VAL A 10 -6.01 0.09 10.99
CA VAL A 10 -6.14 -0.85 9.87
C VAL A 10 -5.31 -0.32 8.71
N VAL A 11 -4.30 -1.07 8.26
CA VAL A 11 -3.48 -0.70 7.10
C VAL A 11 -3.81 -1.62 5.93
N ALA A 12 -4.15 -1.04 4.79
CA ALA A 12 -4.34 -1.78 3.55
C ALA A 12 -3.01 -1.91 2.80
N VAL A 13 -2.69 -3.13 2.37
CA VAL A 13 -1.52 -3.42 1.52
C VAL A 13 -2.03 -3.94 0.18
N VAL A 14 -1.73 -3.21 -0.90
CA VAL A 14 -2.11 -3.56 -2.26
C VAL A 14 -0.85 -3.91 -3.05
N VAL A 15 -0.81 -5.10 -3.65
CA VAL A 15 0.32 -5.55 -4.46
C VAL A 15 -0.04 -5.47 -5.94
N THR A 16 0.79 -4.79 -6.74
CA THR A 16 0.68 -4.79 -8.20
C THR A 16 1.80 -5.61 -8.84
N HIS A 17 1.49 -6.29 -9.95
CA HIS A 17 2.44 -7.03 -10.77
C HIS A 17 2.63 -6.42 -12.17
N VAL A 18 1.87 -5.36 -12.48
CA VAL A 18 1.92 -4.59 -13.74
C VAL A 18 1.79 -3.10 -13.42
N GLY A 19 2.86 -2.53 -12.87
CA GLY A 19 3.09 -1.12 -12.55
C GLY A 19 1.88 -0.33 -12.07
N HIS A 20 1.89 0.97 -12.39
CA HIS A 20 0.71 1.82 -12.33
C HIS A 20 -0.10 1.69 -13.63
N GLY A 21 -1.42 1.59 -13.51
CA GLY A 21 -2.37 1.45 -14.61
C GLY A 21 -3.81 1.53 -14.07
N GLU A 22 -4.79 1.52 -14.98
CA GLU A 22 -6.21 1.77 -14.69
C GLU A 22 -6.77 0.88 -13.56
N MET A 23 -6.48 -0.42 -13.59
CA MET A 23 -6.93 -1.36 -12.54
C MET A 23 -6.35 -1.03 -11.15
N LEU A 24 -5.11 -0.53 -11.08
CA LEU A 24 -4.52 -0.11 -9.81
C LEU A 24 -5.20 1.17 -9.32
N SER A 25 -5.46 2.13 -10.21
CA SER A 25 -6.18 3.36 -9.90
C SER A 25 -7.59 3.07 -9.38
N ASP A 26 -8.33 2.17 -10.03
CA ASP A 26 -9.67 1.74 -9.60
C ASP A 26 -9.64 1.02 -8.25
N CYS A 27 -8.63 0.18 -8.01
CA CYS A 27 -8.44 -0.50 -6.74
C CYS A 27 -8.18 0.50 -5.60
N ILE A 28 -7.30 1.48 -5.83
CA ILE A 28 -6.99 2.55 -4.87
C ILE A 28 -8.28 3.33 -4.54
N ALA A 29 -9.01 3.78 -5.57
CA ALA A 29 -10.25 4.53 -5.39
C ALA A 29 -11.29 3.73 -4.58
N SER A 30 -11.47 2.44 -4.90
CA SER A 30 -12.42 1.56 -4.22
C SER A 30 -12.06 1.35 -2.73
N VAL A 31 -10.78 1.13 -2.42
CA VAL A 31 -10.32 0.96 -1.03
C VAL A 31 -10.51 2.25 -0.21
N LEU A 32 -10.25 3.41 -0.82
CA LEU A 32 -10.42 4.70 -0.16
C LEU A 32 -11.89 5.07 0.04
N ASP A 33 -12.76 4.80 -0.94
CA ASP A 33 -14.21 5.03 -0.85
C ASP A 33 -14.87 4.15 0.22
N ALA A 34 -14.42 2.90 0.35
CA ALA A 34 -14.87 2.02 1.43
C ALA A 34 -14.51 2.54 2.83
N GLY A 35 -13.41 3.29 2.95
CA GLY A 35 -12.91 3.86 4.19
C GLY A 35 -12.49 2.81 5.22
N GLY A 36 -12.36 3.23 6.49
CA GLY A 36 -12.01 2.33 7.60
C GLY A 36 -10.56 1.86 7.64
N ILE A 37 -9.69 2.45 6.81
CA ILE A 37 -8.25 2.25 6.84
C ILE A 37 -7.54 3.52 7.31
N SER A 38 -6.46 3.36 8.06
CA SER A 38 -5.59 4.44 8.55
C SER A 38 -4.47 4.75 7.57
N ALA A 39 -4.08 3.77 6.73
CA ALA A 39 -3.03 3.93 5.73
C ALA A 39 -3.22 2.96 4.55
N LEU A 40 -2.74 3.36 3.39
CA LEU A 40 -2.71 2.58 2.16
C LEU A 40 -1.28 2.45 1.65
N ILE A 41 -0.77 1.23 1.58
CA ILE A 41 0.58 0.92 1.10
C ILE A 41 0.46 0.19 -0.23
N ILE A 42 1.11 0.72 -1.25
CA ILE A 42 1.19 0.07 -2.57
C ILE A 42 2.55 -0.60 -2.70
N VAL A 43 2.56 -1.90 -2.97
CA VAL A 43 3.76 -2.66 -3.27
C VAL A 43 3.83 -2.93 -4.76
N ASP A 44 4.76 -2.29 -5.45
CA ASP A 44 5.04 -2.58 -6.85
C ASP A 44 6.03 -3.74 -6.98
N ASN A 45 5.50 -4.89 -7.40
CA ASN A 45 6.21 -6.13 -7.64
C ASN A 45 6.32 -6.44 -9.15
N SER A 46 6.36 -5.41 -10.00
CA SER A 46 6.43 -5.60 -11.45
C SER A 46 7.78 -6.15 -11.93
N PRO A 47 7.80 -7.00 -12.97
CA PRO A 47 9.05 -7.43 -13.59
C PRO A 47 9.90 -6.24 -14.03
N GLY A 48 11.19 -6.23 -13.67
CA GLY A 48 12.10 -5.13 -13.99
C GLY A 48 11.88 -3.86 -13.17
N SER A 49 11.05 -3.89 -12.12
CA SER A 49 10.93 -2.77 -11.17
C SER A 49 12.18 -2.72 -10.29
N VAL A 50 13.17 -1.96 -10.74
CA VAL A 50 14.43 -1.65 -10.02
C VAL A 50 14.60 -0.15 -9.80
N ALA A 51 13.59 0.65 -10.15
CA ALA A 51 13.64 2.11 -10.10
C ALA A 51 12.49 2.68 -9.25
N ILE A 52 12.83 3.76 -8.56
CA ILE A 52 12.06 4.46 -7.53
C ILE A 52 10.71 4.92 -8.11
N ARG A 53 9.61 4.21 -7.78
CA ARG A 53 8.28 4.82 -7.82
C ARG A 53 8.02 5.45 -6.47
N THR A 54 7.53 6.67 -6.53
CA THR A 54 7.10 7.47 -5.40
C THR A 54 5.57 7.42 -5.30
N VAL A 55 5.04 7.89 -4.18
CA VAL A 55 3.60 8.14 -4.01
C VAL A 55 3.05 9.00 -5.15
N ALA A 56 3.78 10.01 -5.62
CA ALA A 56 3.35 10.87 -6.71
C ALA A 56 3.16 10.12 -8.05
N ASP A 57 3.90 9.02 -8.27
CA ASP A 57 3.80 8.20 -9.49
C ASP A 57 2.58 7.28 -9.51
N VAL A 58 1.96 7.04 -8.35
CA VAL A 58 0.82 6.13 -8.17
C VAL A 58 -0.48 6.89 -7.86
N GLY A 59 -0.36 8.22 -7.68
CA GLY A 59 -1.42 9.08 -7.14
C GLY A 59 -1.15 9.38 -5.67
N ASN A 60 -1.25 10.64 -5.28
CA ASN A 60 -0.97 11.14 -3.91
C ASN A 60 -1.90 10.56 -2.82
N ASP A 61 -2.73 9.58 -3.18
CA ASP A 61 -3.69 8.91 -2.33
C ASP A 61 -3.10 7.70 -1.59
N ALA A 62 -1.93 7.21 -2.02
CA ALA A 62 -1.17 6.21 -1.28
C ALA A 62 -0.39 6.87 -0.12
N THR A 63 -0.36 6.23 1.04
CA THR A 63 0.48 6.64 2.17
C THR A 63 1.95 6.34 1.87
N GLU A 64 2.23 5.18 1.27
CA GLU A 64 3.57 4.73 0.92
C GLU A 64 3.55 3.88 -0.35
N VAL A 65 4.64 3.95 -1.11
CA VAL A 65 4.89 3.07 -2.26
C VAL A 65 6.21 2.35 -2.03
N VAL A 66 6.15 1.02 -2.03
CA VAL A 66 7.30 0.13 -1.88
C VAL A 66 7.56 -0.56 -3.20
N VAL A 67 8.71 -0.29 -3.82
CA VAL A 67 9.13 -1.01 -5.03
C VAL A 67 10.03 -2.16 -4.66
N VAL A 68 9.70 -3.36 -5.13
CA VAL A 68 10.47 -4.58 -4.86
C VAL A 68 10.82 -5.32 -6.15
N GLU A 69 11.96 -6.00 -6.13
CA GLU A 69 12.27 -6.99 -7.17
C GLU A 69 11.20 -8.10 -7.15
N ASN A 70 10.74 -8.51 -8.34
CA ASN A 70 9.72 -9.54 -8.44
C ASN A 70 10.23 -10.91 -8.00
N ARG A 71 9.93 -11.26 -6.75
CA ARG A 71 10.20 -12.57 -6.12
C ARG A 71 8.91 -13.33 -5.79
N GLY A 72 7.83 -12.99 -6.49
CA GLY A 72 6.50 -13.54 -6.27
C GLY A 72 5.68 -12.82 -5.20
N PHE A 73 4.38 -13.12 -5.16
CA PHE A 73 3.39 -12.41 -4.35
C PHE A 73 3.71 -12.43 -2.84
N GLY A 74 4.13 -13.57 -2.29
CA GLY A 74 4.42 -13.69 -0.86
C GLY A 74 5.56 -12.77 -0.40
N ALA A 75 6.61 -12.61 -1.23
CA ALA A 75 7.70 -11.69 -0.93
C ALA A 75 7.23 -10.22 -0.93
N ALA A 76 6.38 -9.86 -1.88
CA ALA A 76 5.79 -8.52 -1.97
C ALA A 76 4.87 -8.20 -0.78
N VAL A 77 4.01 -9.14 -0.38
CA VAL A 77 3.15 -8.99 0.80
C VAL A 77 3.99 -8.80 2.06
N ASN A 78 5.05 -9.60 2.24
CA ASN A 78 5.93 -9.45 3.41
C ASN A 78 6.59 -8.06 3.46
N ALA A 79 7.00 -7.51 2.31
CA ALA A 79 7.53 -6.15 2.26
C ALA A 79 6.49 -5.10 2.66
N GLY A 80 5.25 -5.25 2.18
CA GLY A 80 4.15 -4.37 2.56
C GLY A 80 3.77 -4.46 4.05
N ILE A 81 3.76 -5.66 4.63
CA ILE A 81 3.53 -5.86 6.08
C ILE A 81 4.65 -5.19 6.90
N GLN A 82 5.90 -5.30 6.46
CA GLN A 82 7.02 -4.64 7.13
C GLN A 82 6.87 -3.11 7.09
N ALA A 83 6.49 -2.55 5.94
CA ALA A 83 6.22 -1.12 5.80
C ALA A 83 5.05 -0.67 6.70
N ALA A 84 3.98 -1.46 6.77
CA ALA A 84 2.82 -1.17 7.62
C ALA A 84 3.17 -1.07 9.12
N GLY A 85 4.21 -1.78 9.56
CA GLY A 85 4.73 -1.67 10.93
C GLY A 85 5.18 -0.26 11.31
N HIS A 86 5.52 0.60 10.34
CA HIS A 86 5.87 2.01 10.57
C HIS A 86 4.65 2.94 10.67
N CYS A 87 3.47 2.50 10.23
CA CYS A 87 2.24 3.30 10.28
C CYS A 87 1.45 3.11 11.59
N ALA A 88 1.74 2.06 12.35
CA ALA A 88 1.01 1.66 13.55
C ALA A 88 1.58 2.23 14.88
N VAL A 89 2.39 3.30 14.80
CA VAL A 89 3.07 3.95 15.93
C VAL A 89 2.53 5.32 16.26
#